data_AF-A0A346XYL3-F1
#
_entry.id   AF-A0A346XYL3-F1
#
_cell.length_a   1.000
_cell.length_b   1.000
_cell.length_c   1.000
_cell.angle_alpha   90.00
_cell.angle_beta   90.00
_cell.angle_gamma   90.00
#
_symmetry.space_group_name_H-M   'P 1'
#
loop_
_entity.id
_entity.type
_entity.pdbx_description
1 polymer ?
#
loop_
_entity_poly.entity_id
_entity_poly.type
_entity_poly.pdbx_seq_one_letter_code
_entity_poly.pdbx_strand_id
1 'polypeptide(L)'
;MSQKSDYDAAYFTLLRAHEELDHLRRYQEYLGEELARLGQFARDIHDASGVVPRKFRRLIDSTDKPTLEAIGKRRAVVLAEQEAIPERLAAQEAFVLEMEEEVAALRP
;
A
#
# COMPACT_ATOMS: atom_id res chain seq x y z
N MET A 1 -16.83 -26.82 -24.90
CA MET A 1 -15.68 -27.24 -24.09
C MET A 1 -16.16 -28.30 -23.10
N SER A 2 -15.27 -29.07 -22.48
CA SER A 2 -15.70 -30.07 -21.48
C SER A 2 -16.02 -29.35 -20.17
N GLN A 3 -17.05 -29.79 -19.43
CA GLN A 3 -17.40 -29.25 -18.11
C GLN A 3 -16.19 -29.19 -17.16
N LYS A 4 -15.26 -30.16 -17.26
CA LYS A 4 -14.00 -30.17 -16.53
C LYS A 4 -13.06 -29.02 -16.94
N SER A 5 -13.00 -28.69 -18.23
CA SER A 5 -12.18 -27.59 -18.74
C SER A 5 -12.71 -26.24 -18.28
N ASP A 6 -14.03 -26.09 -18.21
CA ASP A 6 -14.67 -24.85 -17.77
C ASP A 6 -14.48 -24.67 -16.25
N TYR A 7 -14.59 -25.74 -15.46
CA TYR A 7 -14.24 -25.76 -14.04
C TYR A 7 -12.75 -25.40 -13.80
N ASP A 8 -11.82 -26.02 -14.52
CA ASP A 8 -10.39 -25.77 -14.34
C ASP A 8 -10.05 -24.30 -14.63
N ALA A 9 -10.66 -23.71 -15.66
CA ALA A 9 -10.48 -22.29 -16.00
C ALA A 9 -11.01 -21.35 -14.92
N ALA A 10 -12.22 -21.60 -14.40
CA ALA A 10 -12.80 -20.82 -13.31
C ALA A 10 -11.94 -20.94 -12.03
N TYR A 11 -11.45 -22.16 -11.73
CA TYR A 11 -10.62 -22.41 -10.56
C TYR A 11 -9.28 -21.65 -10.59
N PHE A 12 -8.58 -21.62 -11.73
CA PHE A 12 -7.35 -20.83 -11.85
C PHE A 12 -7.60 -19.33 -11.78
N THR A 13 -8.75 -18.86 -12.27
CA THR A 13 -9.15 -17.46 -12.14
C THR A 13 -9.37 -17.09 -10.68
N LEU A 14 -10.07 -17.94 -9.92
CA LEU A 14 -10.26 -17.76 -8.48
C LEU A 14 -8.93 -17.75 -7.71
N LEU A 15 -8.01 -18.68 -8.01
CA LEU A 15 -6.68 -18.71 -7.39
C LEU A 15 -5.93 -17.38 -7.59
N ARG A 16 -5.93 -16.87 -8.82
CA ARG A 16 -5.32 -15.57 -9.12
C ARG A 16 -6.02 -14.42 -8.41
N ALA A 17 -7.34 -14.45 -8.33
CA ALA A 17 -8.12 -13.42 -7.64
C ALA A 17 -7.74 -13.33 -6.14
N HIS A 18 -7.52 -14.48 -5.48
CA HIS A 18 -7.01 -14.52 -4.11
C HIS A 18 -5.59 -13.96 -3.98
N GLU A 19 -4.68 -14.32 -4.89
CA GLU A 19 -3.31 -13.78 -4.87
C GLU A 19 -3.32 -12.24 -5.00
N GLU A 20 -4.14 -11.70 -5.89
CA GLU A 20 -4.32 -10.25 -6.07
C GLU A 20 -4.92 -9.59 -4.82
N LEU A 21 -5.88 -10.22 -4.14
CA LEU A 21 -6.42 -9.73 -2.88
C LEU A 21 -5.35 -9.70 -1.77
N ASP A 22 -4.55 -10.75 -1.65
CA ASP A 22 -3.45 -10.81 -0.68
C ASP A 22 -2.36 -9.77 -0.99
N HIS A 23 -2.14 -9.46 -2.26
CA HIS A 23 -1.23 -8.39 -2.66
C HIS A 23 -1.75 -7.03 -2.21
N LEU A 24 -3.05 -6.75 -2.38
CA LEU A 24 -3.66 -5.50 -1.93
C LEU A 24 -3.60 -5.35 -0.41
N ARG A 25 -3.84 -6.42 0.35
CA ARG A 25 -3.76 -6.42 1.82
C ARG A 25 -2.34 -6.11 2.31
N ARG A 26 -1.33 -6.79 1.76
CA ARG A 26 0.07 -6.50 2.08
C ARG A 26 0.48 -5.09 1.67
N TYR A 27 -0.04 -4.60 0.55
CA TYR A 27 0.21 -3.23 0.13
C TYR A 27 -0.40 -2.21 1.09
N GLN A 28 -1.61 -2.45 1.60
CA GLN A 28 -2.23 -1.63 2.64
C GLN A 28 -1.36 -1.55 3.90
N GLU A 29 -0.86 -2.70 4.37
CA GLU A 29 0.05 -2.78 5.53
C GLU A 29 1.32 -1.96 5.28
N TYR A 30 1.95 -2.17 4.12
CA TYR A 30 3.14 -1.42 3.70
C TYR A 30 2.91 0.10 3.71
N LEU A 31 1.77 0.58 3.21
CA LEU A 31 1.45 2.02 3.19
C LEU A 31 1.35 2.59 4.61
N GLY A 32 0.74 1.85 5.55
CA GLY A 32 0.66 2.25 6.95
C GLY A 32 2.05 2.35 7.61
N GLU A 33 2.88 1.33 7.42
CA GLU A 33 4.25 1.36 7.94
C GLU A 33 5.11 2.45 7.30
N GLU A 34 4.98 2.66 6.00
CA GLU A 34 5.72 3.68 5.27
C GLU A 34 5.38 5.07 5.77
N LEU A 35 4.10 5.36 6.00
CA LEU A 35 3.68 6.63 6.57
C LEU A 35 4.27 6.85 7.97
N ALA A 36 4.29 5.79 8.79
CA ALA A 36 4.90 5.83 10.12
C ALA A 36 6.42 6.07 10.04
N ARG A 37 7.14 5.37 9.15
CA ARG A 37 8.58 5.55 8.93
C ARG A 37 8.92 6.96 8.49
N LEU A 38 8.20 7.50 7.50
CA LEU A 38 8.40 8.87 7.02
C LEU A 38 8.07 9.92 8.10
N GLY A 39 7.03 9.66 8.90
CA GLY A 39 6.69 10.49 10.04
C GLY A 39 7.76 10.50 11.11
N GLN A 40 8.35 9.33 11.41
CA GLN A 40 9.44 9.21 12.37
C GLN A 40 10.71 9.92 11.88
N PHE A 41 11.11 9.67 10.64
CA PHE A 41 12.31 10.27 10.08
C PHE A 41 12.26 11.81 10.06
N ALA A 42 11.10 12.39 9.75
CA ALA A 42 10.91 13.84 9.81
C ALA A 42 11.04 14.39 11.24
N ARG A 43 10.55 13.65 12.26
CA ARG A 43 10.73 14.02 13.68
C ARG A 43 12.20 13.91 14.09
N ASP A 44 12.89 12.85 13.69
CA ASP A 44 14.30 12.64 14.02
C ASP A 44 15.18 13.78 13.51
N ILE A 45 14.95 14.26 12.28
CA ILE A 45 15.63 15.44 11.72
C ILE A 45 15.35 16.68 12.58
N HIS A 46 14.09 16.91 12.91
CA HIS A 46 13.69 18.06 13.71
C HIS A 46 14.36 18.05 15.09
N ASP A 47 14.31 16.92 15.79
CA ASP A 47 14.87 16.75 17.12
C ASP A 47 16.40 16.88 17.10
N ALA A 48 17.07 16.31 16.10
CA ALA A 48 18.52 16.42 15.91
C ALA A 48 18.97 17.88 15.71
N SER A 49 18.23 18.68 14.94
CA SER A 49 18.52 20.11 14.76
C SER A 49 18.40 20.92 16.07
N GLY A 50 17.60 20.43 17.01
CA GLY A 50 17.43 20.99 18.36
C GLY A 50 18.71 20.98 19.20
N VAL A 51 19.58 19.99 18.97
CA VAL A 51 20.84 19.79 19.71
C VAL A 51 22.00 20.62 19.13
N VAL A 52 21.83 21.14 17.91
CA VAL A 52 22.86 21.91 17.20
C VAL A 52 22.99 23.32 17.80
N PRO A 53 24.22 23.84 18.01
CA PRO A 53 24.42 25.23 18.42
C PRO A 53 23.76 26.23 17.46
N ARG A 54 23.08 27.24 17.99
CA ARG A 54 22.28 28.22 17.22
C ARG A 54 23.02 28.84 16.02
N LYS A 55 24.33 29.07 16.13
CA LYS A 55 25.16 29.65 15.06
C LYS A 55 25.28 28.78 13.81
N PHE A 56 25.08 27.46 13.94
CA PHE A 56 25.14 26.51 12.82
C PHE A 56 23.76 26.05 12.35
N ARG A 57 22.70 26.31 13.13
CA ARG A 57 21.34 25.84 12.85
C ARG A 57 20.86 26.22 11.45
N ARG A 58 21.02 27.49 11.04
CA ARG A 58 20.63 27.95 9.69
C ARG A 58 21.29 27.17 8.55
N LEU A 59 22.54 26.76 8.72
CA LEU A 59 23.26 26.01 7.69
C LEU A 59 22.69 24.59 7.57
N ILE A 60 22.45 23.93 8.70
CA ILE A 60 21.88 22.59 8.75
C ILE A 60 20.42 22.58 8.27
N ASP A 61 19.61 23.56 8.70
CA ASP A 61 18.23 23.71 8.23
C ASP A 61 18.18 23.84 6.69
N SER A 62 19.16 24.51 6.09
CA SER A 62 19.23 24.67 4.63
C SER A 62 19.55 23.37 3.90
N THR A 63 20.30 22.46 4.52
CA THR A 63 20.61 21.13 3.95
C THR A 63 19.49 20.12 4.20
N ASP A 64 18.76 20.27 5.31
CA ASP A 64 17.67 19.36 5.68
C ASP A 64 16.38 19.69 4.93
N LYS A 65 16.18 20.97 4.55
CA LYS A 65 14.96 21.43 3.87
C LYS A 65 14.61 20.63 2.60
N PRO A 66 15.52 20.40 1.63
CA PRO A 66 15.22 19.59 0.45
C PRO A 66 14.79 18.16 0.80
N THR A 67 15.40 17.57 1.83
CA THR A 67 15.07 16.23 2.33
C THR A 67 13.67 16.22 2.94
N LEU A 68 13.33 17.19 3.78
CA LEU A 68 11.99 17.33 4.36
C LEU A 68 10.92 17.58 3.29
N GLU A 69 11.22 18.35 2.25
CA GLU A 69 10.33 18.54 1.10
C GLU A 69 10.10 17.23 0.33
N ALA A 70 11.15 16.44 0.10
CA ALA A 70 11.04 15.13 -0.55
C ALA A 70 10.19 14.15 0.28
N ILE A 71 10.40 14.12 1.60
CA ILE A 71 9.58 13.35 2.55
C ILE A 71 8.12 13.79 2.48
N GLY A 72 7.86 15.10 2.49
CA GLY A 72 6.51 15.65 2.37
C GLY A 72 5.80 15.20 1.09
N LYS A 73 6.50 15.26 -0.05
CA LYS A 73 5.96 14.76 -1.34
C LYS A 73 5.67 13.27 -1.30
N ARG A 74 6.58 12.45 -0.74
CA ARG A 74 6.36 11.01 -0.61
C ARG A 74 5.18 10.69 0.29
N ARG A 75 5.05 11.38 1.43
CA ARG A 75 3.92 11.24 2.36
C ARG A 75 2.59 11.56 1.69
N ALA A 76 2.54 12.61 0.87
CA ALA A 76 1.32 12.96 0.13
C ALA A 76 0.88 11.84 -0.82
N VAL A 77 1.83 11.21 -1.54
CA VAL A 77 1.53 10.07 -2.41
C VAL A 77 1.04 8.87 -1.60
N VAL A 78 1.71 8.54 -0.48
CA VAL A 78 1.32 7.41 0.37
C VAL A 78 -0.08 7.61 0.96
N LEU A 79 -0.42 8.83 1.38
CA LEU A 79 -1.76 9.16 1.88
C LEU A 79 -2.83 9.02 0.79
N ALA A 80 -2.56 9.51 -0.42
CA ALA A 80 -3.49 9.38 -1.54
C ALA A 80 -3.73 7.92 -1.92
N GLU A 81 -2.67 7.08 -1.94
CA GLU A 81 -2.83 5.65 -2.16
C GLU A 81 -3.61 4.99 -1.01
N GLN A 82 -3.33 5.36 0.24
CA GLN A 82 -4.03 4.82 1.41
C GLN A 82 -5.54 5.14 1.38
N GLU A 83 -5.92 6.31 0.87
CA GLU A 83 -7.33 6.71 0.69
C GLU A 83 -8.03 5.88 -0.40
N ALA A 84 -7.31 5.51 -1.47
CA ALA A 84 -7.87 4.73 -2.57
C ALA A 84 -7.96 3.21 -2.29
N ILE A 85 -7.14 2.69 -1.37
CA ILE A 85 -7.02 1.24 -1.13
C ILE A 85 -8.31 0.56 -0.63
N PRO A 86 -9.10 1.13 0.28
CA PRO A 86 -10.34 0.50 0.75
C PRO A 86 -11.32 0.18 -0.39
N GLU A 87 -11.46 1.08 -1.37
CA GLU A 87 -12.32 0.86 -2.54
C GLU A 87 -11.79 -0.29 -3.41
N ARG A 88 -10.47 -0.32 -3.66
CA ARG A 88 -9.83 -1.39 -4.44
C ARG A 88 -9.95 -2.75 -3.75
N LEU A 89 -9.80 -2.79 -2.43
CA LEU A 89 -9.99 -4.01 -1.62
C LEU A 89 -11.43 -4.50 -1.72
N ALA A 90 -12.42 -3.62 -1.51
CA ALA A 90 -13.83 -3.99 -1.59
C ALA A 90 -14.21 -4.54 -2.98
N ALA A 91 -13.70 -3.92 -4.05
CA ALA A 91 -13.90 -4.39 -5.42
C ALA A 91 -13.29 -5.79 -5.64
N GLN A 92 -12.06 -6.03 -5.16
CA GLN A 92 -11.40 -7.32 -5.29
C GLN A 92 -12.08 -8.41 -4.44
N GLU A 93 -12.55 -8.08 -3.24
CA GLU A 93 -13.29 -9.01 -2.38
C GLU A 93 -14.62 -9.42 -3.02
N ALA A 94 -15.34 -8.47 -3.64
CA ALA A 94 -16.55 -8.78 -4.39
C ALA A 94 -16.26 -9.69 -5.60
N PHE A 95 -15.17 -9.44 -6.32
CA PHE A 95 -14.76 -10.27 -7.45
C PHE A 95 -14.40 -11.70 -7.01
N VAL A 96 -13.66 -11.86 -5.91
CA VAL A 96 -13.36 -13.18 -5.34
C VAL A 96 -14.65 -13.94 -5.02
N LEU A 97 -15.63 -13.29 -4.39
CA LEU A 97 -16.92 -13.91 -4.06
C LEU A 97 -17.66 -14.40 -5.32
N GLU A 98 -17.71 -13.58 -6.37
CA GLU A 98 -18.32 -13.96 -7.66
C GLU A 98 -17.65 -15.22 -8.26
N MET A 99 -16.31 -15.27 -8.22
CA MET A 99 -15.55 -16.42 -8.72
C MET A 99 -15.73 -17.67 -7.85
N GLU A 100 -15.89 -17.53 -6.53
CA GLU A 100 -16.21 -18.65 -5.64
C GLU A 100 -17.57 -19.27 -6.00
N GLU A 101 -18.58 -18.44 -6.26
CA GLU A 101 -19.91 -18.87 -6.70
C GLU A 101 -19.86 -19.58 -8.06
N GLU A 102 -19.12 -19.03 -9.03
CA GLU A 102 -18.94 -19.63 -10.35
C GLU A 102 -18.24 -21.00 -10.28
N VAL A 103 -17.14 -21.10 -9.54
CA VAL A 103 -16.41 -22.36 -9.34
C VAL A 103 -17.30 -23.40 -8.66
N ALA A 104 -18.09 -22.99 -7.66
CA ALA A 104 -19.02 -23.88 -6.97
C ALA A 104 -20.11 -24.42 -7.91
N ALA A 105 -20.63 -23.60 -8.82
CA ALA A 105 -21.64 -24.00 -9.80
C ALA A 105 -21.09 -24.96 -10.88
N LEU A 106 -19.81 -24.83 -11.22
CA LEU A 106 -19.15 -25.66 -12.24
C LEU A 106 -18.54 -26.96 -11.68
N ARG A 107 -18.56 -27.15 -10.36
CA ARG A 107 -17.97 -28.32 -9.70
C ARG A 107 -18.67 -29.61 -10.16
N PRO A 108 -17.93 -30.56 -10.76
CA PRO A 108 -18.50 -31.81 -11.27
C PRO A 108 -18.93 -32.79 -10.17
#